data_AF-A0A537TR38-F1
#
_entry.id   AF-A0A537TR38-F1
#
_cell.length_a   1.000
_cell.length_b   1.000
_cell.length_c   1.000
_cell.angle_alpha   90.00
_cell.angle_beta   90.00
_cell.angle_gamma   90.00
#
_symmetry.space_group_name_H-M   'P 1'
#
loop_
_entity.id
_entity.type
_entity.pdbx_description
1 polymer ?
#
loop_
_entity_poly.entity_id
_entity_poly.type
_entity_poly.pdbx_seq_one_letter_code
_entity_poly.pdbx_strand_id
1 'polypeptide(L)'
;MLLEMKFKIILWGMAQLLKYAAWRYPTFRARLNERNLVAQLKARDEEIGRWYAIRDGRISSGAGLRPDADVTLAFKTASFGAALLMPPINWLDQINAQKDFKLTVEGPEDLSNWFAQTIMMSQSVGLRIGTRLADGTMRYCNMTNGGPVFVYVKDGKIVRMTPINFGADDPQPWTIEARGLKFTPPRKTTLAPHGQNAKSIVYSPDRLLYPMKRVDFDPSGERNPQNRGKSGYVRISWEEALD
;
A
#
# COMPACT_ATOMS: atom_id res chain seq x y z
N MET A 1 14.61 -4.60 -30.39
CA MET A 1 15.55 -3.47 -30.15
C MET A 1 14.93 -2.22 -29.50
N LEU A 2 14.01 -1.46 -30.15
CA LEU A 2 13.46 -0.22 -29.56
C LEU A 2 12.65 -0.46 -28.26
N LEU A 3 11.83 -1.51 -28.21
CA LEU A 3 11.02 -1.85 -27.03
C LEU A 3 11.87 -2.38 -25.86
N GLU A 4 12.91 -3.15 -26.15
CA GLU A 4 13.90 -3.59 -25.16
C GLU A 4 14.67 -2.39 -24.58
N MET A 5 15.08 -1.44 -25.43
CA MET A 5 15.73 -0.22 -25.00
C MET A 5 14.81 0.62 -24.12
N LYS A 6 13.51 0.74 -24.49
CA LYS A 6 12.50 1.39 -23.65
C LYS A 6 12.41 0.76 -22.27
N PHE A 7 12.35 -0.57 -22.18
CA PHE A 7 12.33 -1.27 -20.90
C PHE A 7 13.59 -0.98 -20.07
N LYS A 8 14.79 -1.08 -20.67
CA LYS A 8 16.07 -0.75 -20.00
C LYS A 8 16.09 0.68 -19.47
N ILE A 9 15.59 1.64 -20.23
CA ILE A 9 15.50 3.05 -19.84
C ILE A 9 14.53 3.22 -18.67
N ILE A 10 13.36 2.58 -18.70
CA ILE A 10 12.38 2.61 -17.60
C ILE A 10 13.01 2.08 -16.32
N LEU A 11 13.68 0.93 -16.38
CA LEU A 11 14.34 0.35 -15.21
C LEU A 11 15.44 1.27 -14.67
N TRP A 12 16.27 1.86 -15.55
CA TRP A 12 17.25 2.85 -15.13
C TRP A 12 16.60 4.09 -14.50
N GLY A 13 15.51 4.59 -15.09
CA GLY A 13 14.74 5.72 -14.58
C GLY A 13 14.16 5.46 -13.21
N MET A 14 13.68 4.24 -12.95
CA MET A 14 13.22 3.83 -11.62
C MET A 14 14.36 3.91 -10.59
N ALA A 15 15.58 3.50 -10.93
CA ALA A 15 16.72 3.68 -10.03
C ALA A 15 16.99 5.14 -9.69
N GLN A 16 16.90 6.04 -10.68
CA GLN A 16 17.09 7.47 -10.45
C GLN A 16 15.95 8.08 -9.62
N LEU A 17 14.71 7.67 -9.87
CA LEU A 17 13.55 8.07 -9.08
C LEU A 17 13.74 7.71 -7.61
N LEU A 18 14.13 6.46 -7.32
CA LEU A 18 14.34 6.00 -5.95
C LEU A 18 15.49 6.77 -5.25
N LYS A 19 16.61 7.00 -5.96
CA LYS A 19 17.73 7.79 -5.44
C LYS A 19 17.33 9.24 -5.16
N TYR A 20 16.60 9.86 -6.09
CA TYR A 20 16.09 11.21 -5.93
C TYR A 20 15.12 11.29 -4.75
N ALA A 21 14.19 10.34 -4.63
CA ALA A 21 13.26 10.29 -3.51
C ALA A 21 13.98 10.15 -2.16
N ALA A 22 15.01 9.30 -2.08
CA ALA A 22 15.84 9.13 -0.89
C ALA A 22 16.62 10.40 -0.50
N TRP A 23 17.12 11.13 -1.49
CA TRP A 23 17.81 12.40 -1.28
C TRP A 23 16.83 13.51 -0.85
N ARG A 24 15.67 13.60 -1.50
CA ARG A 24 14.73 14.71 -1.36
C ARG A 24 13.82 14.60 -0.14
N TYR A 25 13.49 13.37 0.29
CA TYR A 25 12.47 13.11 1.31
C TYR A 25 13.03 12.28 2.47
N PRO A 26 13.23 12.87 3.66
CA PRO A 26 13.71 12.15 4.85
C PRO A 26 12.86 10.92 5.20
N THR A 27 11.55 10.99 5.02
CA THR A 27 10.63 9.86 5.24
C THR A 27 10.93 8.69 4.30
N PHE A 28 11.28 8.96 3.03
CA PHE A 28 11.68 7.91 2.09
C PHE A 28 13.02 7.29 2.49
N ARG A 29 13.97 8.12 2.93
CA ARG A 29 15.26 7.62 3.46
C ARG A 29 15.08 6.75 4.70
N ALA A 30 14.19 7.14 5.62
CA ALA A 30 13.85 6.34 6.80
C ALA A 30 13.28 4.98 6.39
N ARG A 31 12.35 4.96 5.43
CA ARG A 31 11.82 3.72 4.84
C ARG A 31 12.96 2.81 4.38
N LEU A 32 13.93 3.31 3.61
CA LEU A 32 15.04 2.51 3.10
C LEU A 32 15.99 1.93 4.18
N ASN A 33 15.97 2.44 5.41
CA ASN A 33 16.76 1.86 6.51
C ASN A 33 16.08 0.65 7.15
N GLU A 34 14.80 0.40 6.86
CA GLU A 34 14.05 -0.70 7.46
C GLU A 34 14.51 -2.08 6.98
N ARG A 35 15.03 -2.19 5.75
CA ARG A 35 15.35 -3.47 5.12
C ARG A 35 16.60 -3.38 4.25
N ASN A 36 17.39 -4.45 4.29
CA ASN A 36 18.50 -4.71 3.38
C ASN A 36 18.12 -5.84 2.42
N LEU A 37 18.18 -5.60 1.11
CA LEU A 37 17.85 -6.60 0.09
C LEU A 37 18.44 -6.27 -1.28
N VAL A 38 18.45 -7.25 -2.17
CA VAL A 38 18.68 -7.13 -3.60
C VAL A 38 17.40 -7.54 -4.33
N ALA A 39 16.71 -6.58 -4.94
CA ALA A 39 15.58 -6.84 -5.81
C ALA A 39 16.00 -6.73 -7.28
N GLN A 40 15.31 -7.42 -8.18
CA GLN A 40 15.50 -7.25 -9.61
C GLN A 40 14.20 -7.30 -10.39
N LEU A 41 14.16 -6.53 -11.48
CA LEU A 41 13.10 -6.59 -12.47
C LEU A 41 13.69 -7.16 -13.75
N LYS A 42 13.06 -8.20 -14.31
CA LYS A 42 13.50 -8.85 -15.54
C LYS A 42 12.37 -9.04 -16.54
N ALA A 43 12.73 -9.05 -17.82
CA ALA A 43 11.94 -9.62 -18.89
C ALA A 43 12.48 -11.02 -19.17
N ARG A 44 11.62 -12.04 -19.09
CA ARG A 44 12.03 -13.45 -19.15
C ARG A 44 12.48 -13.83 -20.55
N ASP A 45 11.68 -13.51 -21.57
CA ASP A 45 11.91 -13.98 -22.93
C ASP A 45 13.18 -13.35 -23.54
N GLU A 46 13.49 -12.09 -23.21
CA GLU A 46 14.69 -11.41 -23.68
C GLU A 46 15.88 -11.47 -22.72
N GLU A 47 15.70 -12.04 -21.51
CA GLU A 47 16.71 -12.10 -20.44
C GLU A 47 17.33 -10.74 -20.06
N ILE A 48 16.56 -9.66 -20.22
CA ILE A 48 16.99 -8.30 -19.89
C ILE A 48 16.48 -7.93 -18.50
N GLY A 49 17.32 -7.31 -17.69
CA GLY A 49 16.86 -6.76 -16.42
C GLY A 49 17.80 -5.73 -15.80
N ARG A 50 17.43 -5.31 -14.59
CA ARG A 50 18.21 -4.45 -13.71
C ARG A 50 17.95 -4.88 -12.27
N TRP A 51 19.02 -4.93 -11.50
CA TRP A 51 18.97 -5.14 -10.06
C TRP A 51 19.06 -3.82 -9.29
N TYR A 52 18.53 -3.83 -8.08
CA TYR A 52 18.46 -2.73 -7.12
C TYR A 52 18.87 -3.29 -5.76
N ALA A 53 20.01 -2.86 -5.23
CA ALA A 53 20.44 -3.24 -3.89
C ALA A 53 20.22 -2.08 -2.94
N ILE A 54 19.49 -2.36 -1.86
CA ILE A 54 19.23 -1.46 -0.75
C ILE A 54 20.07 -1.96 0.42
N ARG A 55 20.99 -1.12 0.89
CA ARG A 55 21.89 -1.41 2.00
C ARG A 55 22.02 -0.17 2.88
N ASP A 56 21.59 -0.27 4.12
CA ASP A 56 21.71 0.77 5.15
C ASP A 56 21.21 2.14 4.65
N GLY A 57 20.00 2.13 4.06
CA GLY A 57 19.35 3.32 3.52
C GLY A 57 19.91 3.83 2.19
N ARG A 58 20.89 3.15 1.59
CA ARG A 58 21.49 3.53 0.29
C ARG A 58 21.01 2.61 -0.82
N ILE A 59 20.82 3.21 -2.00
CA ILE A 59 20.38 2.50 -3.21
C ILE A 59 21.51 2.45 -4.23
N SER A 60 21.85 1.23 -4.64
CA SER A 60 22.70 0.97 -5.80
C SER A 60 21.92 0.16 -6.84
N SER A 61 22.29 0.28 -8.12
CA SER A 61 21.63 -0.47 -9.18
C SER A 61 22.58 -0.71 -10.35
N GLY A 62 22.38 -1.80 -11.07
CA GLY A 62 23.19 -2.18 -12.22
C GLY A 62 22.37 -2.91 -13.29
N ALA A 63 22.79 -2.80 -14.54
CA ALA A 63 22.17 -3.56 -15.62
C ALA A 63 22.50 -5.05 -15.48
N GLY A 64 21.62 -5.90 -16.01
CA GLY A 64 21.77 -7.35 -15.95
C GLY A 64 20.98 -8.00 -14.81
N LEU A 65 21.11 -9.32 -14.74
CA LEU A 65 20.43 -10.18 -13.78
C LEU A 65 21.41 -10.65 -12.72
N ARG A 66 20.90 -10.86 -11.52
CA ARG A 66 21.65 -11.37 -10.38
C ARG A 66 21.03 -12.68 -9.91
N PRO A 67 21.83 -13.76 -9.77
CA PRO A 67 21.33 -15.02 -9.22
C PRO A 67 21.08 -14.92 -7.71
N ASP A 68 21.70 -13.96 -7.02
CA ASP A 68 21.57 -13.71 -5.58
C ASP A 68 20.51 -12.64 -5.25
N ALA A 69 19.55 -12.40 -6.15
CA ALA A 69 18.45 -11.48 -5.88
C ALA A 69 17.45 -12.10 -4.89
N ASP A 70 17.22 -11.44 -3.76
CA ASP A 70 16.22 -11.82 -2.76
C ASP A 70 14.79 -11.73 -3.32
N VAL A 71 14.54 -10.77 -4.23
CA VAL A 71 13.24 -10.53 -4.85
C VAL A 71 13.39 -10.43 -6.37
N THR A 72 12.60 -11.18 -7.12
CA THR A 72 12.56 -11.09 -8.59
C THR A 72 11.14 -10.80 -9.08
N LEU A 73 10.95 -9.65 -9.73
CA LEU A 73 9.74 -9.35 -10.50
C LEU A 73 10.03 -9.68 -11.97
N ALA A 74 9.37 -10.71 -12.50
CA ALA A 74 9.61 -11.16 -13.86
C ALA A 74 8.40 -10.91 -14.76
N PHE A 75 8.58 -10.06 -15.76
CA PHE A 75 7.64 -9.86 -16.85
C PHE A 75 7.91 -10.89 -17.95
N LYS A 76 6.88 -11.34 -18.65
CA LYS A 76 7.04 -12.26 -19.79
C LYS A 76 7.99 -11.67 -20.84
N THR A 77 7.69 -10.46 -21.31
CA THR A 77 8.49 -9.74 -22.31
C THR A 77 8.85 -8.32 -21.86
N ALA A 78 9.87 -7.74 -22.46
CA ALA A 78 10.30 -6.37 -22.21
C ALA A 78 9.23 -5.35 -22.65
N SER A 79 8.55 -5.63 -23.76
CA SER A 79 7.44 -4.80 -24.24
C SER A 79 6.27 -4.76 -23.25
N PHE A 80 5.91 -5.92 -22.70
CA PHE A 80 4.83 -6.04 -21.72
C PHE A 80 5.20 -5.39 -20.39
N GLY A 81 6.43 -5.61 -19.90
CA GLY A 81 6.94 -4.93 -18.71
C GLY A 81 6.99 -3.40 -18.87
N ALA A 82 7.40 -2.91 -20.04
CA ALA A 82 7.39 -1.48 -20.33
C ALA A 82 5.97 -0.89 -20.37
N ALA A 83 4.96 -1.65 -20.81
CA ALA A 83 3.57 -1.20 -20.78
C ALA A 83 3.02 -1.11 -19.35
N LEU A 84 3.33 -2.10 -18.50
CA LEU A 84 2.85 -2.15 -17.12
C LEU A 84 3.50 -1.11 -16.20
N LEU A 85 4.75 -0.73 -16.46
CA LEU A 85 5.52 0.18 -15.60
C LEU A 85 5.35 1.67 -15.94
N MET A 86 4.70 2.00 -17.06
CA MET A 86 4.55 3.39 -17.52
C MET A 86 3.23 4.02 -17.03
N PRO A 87 3.28 5.22 -16.40
CA PRO A 87 2.08 5.96 -16.05
C PRO A 87 1.24 6.40 -17.28
N PRO A 88 -0.09 6.51 -17.16
CA PRO A 88 -0.89 6.17 -15.98
C PRO A 88 -0.96 4.65 -15.79
N ILE A 89 -0.73 4.18 -14.55
CA ILE A 89 -0.71 2.75 -14.24
C ILE A 89 -2.16 2.23 -14.24
N ASN A 90 -2.43 1.22 -15.06
CA ASN A 90 -3.68 0.49 -15.02
C ASN A 90 -3.57 -0.70 -14.06
N TRP A 91 -4.22 -0.60 -12.90
CA TRP A 91 -4.21 -1.65 -11.88
C TRP A 91 -4.92 -2.93 -12.33
N LEU A 92 -5.91 -2.85 -13.21
CA LEU A 92 -6.59 -4.03 -13.74
C LEU A 92 -5.62 -4.86 -14.60
N ASP A 93 -4.78 -4.20 -15.40
CA ASP A 93 -3.78 -4.86 -16.24
C ASP A 93 -2.70 -5.54 -15.37
N GLN A 94 -2.30 -4.91 -14.27
CA GLN A 94 -1.37 -5.51 -13.29
C GLN A 94 -1.94 -6.79 -12.64
N ILE A 95 -3.24 -6.77 -12.30
CA ILE A 95 -3.93 -7.93 -11.71
C ILE A 95 -4.04 -9.06 -12.73
N ASN A 96 -4.47 -8.74 -13.96
CA ASN A 96 -4.59 -9.73 -15.03
C ASN A 96 -3.23 -10.32 -15.41
N ALA A 97 -2.18 -9.49 -15.45
CA ALA A 97 -0.81 -9.94 -15.70
C ALA A 97 -0.33 -10.99 -14.69
N GLN A 98 -0.65 -10.81 -13.41
CA GLN A 98 -0.30 -11.78 -12.37
C GLN A 98 -1.13 -13.06 -12.48
N LYS A 99 -2.44 -12.94 -12.71
CA LYS A 99 -3.33 -14.10 -12.91
C LYS A 99 -2.93 -14.95 -14.13
N ASP A 100 -2.50 -14.30 -15.21
CA ASP A 100 -2.04 -14.95 -16.44
C ASP A 100 -0.57 -15.40 -16.39
N PHE A 101 0.10 -15.26 -15.23
CA PHE A 101 1.54 -15.53 -15.05
C PHE A 101 2.46 -14.73 -16.00
N LYS A 102 1.97 -13.63 -16.59
CA LYS A 102 2.76 -12.69 -17.41
C LYS A 102 3.61 -11.75 -16.56
N LEU A 103 3.26 -11.59 -15.29
CA LEU A 103 4.07 -10.98 -14.24
C LEU A 103 4.15 -11.97 -13.09
N THR A 104 5.36 -12.39 -12.70
CA THR A 104 5.59 -13.21 -11.50
C THR A 104 6.41 -12.43 -10.48
N VAL A 105 6.18 -12.74 -9.22
CA VAL A 105 6.95 -12.21 -8.08
C VAL A 105 7.50 -13.42 -7.33
N GLU A 106 8.83 -13.47 -7.23
CA GLU A 106 9.56 -14.54 -6.55
C GLU A 106 10.36 -13.91 -5.40
N GLY A 107 10.46 -14.63 -4.28
CA GLY A 107 11.17 -14.19 -3.07
C GLY A 107 10.28 -14.24 -1.83
N PRO A 108 10.85 -13.95 -0.64
CA PRO A 108 10.08 -13.84 0.60
C PRO A 108 8.95 -12.81 0.48
N GLU A 109 7.77 -13.15 0.99
CA GLU A 109 6.57 -12.30 0.88
C GLU A 109 6.78 -10.93 1.56
N ASP A 110 7.44 -10.92 2.72
CA ASP A 110 7.71 -9.70 3.47
C ASP A 110 8.62 -8.74 2.69
N LEU A 111 9.69 -9.24 2.06
CA LEU A 111 10.61 -8.44 1.25
C LEU A 111 9.98 -7.97 -0.06
N SER A 112 9.26 -8.85 -0.75
CA SER A 112 8.62 -8.52 -2.02
C SER A 112 7.52 -7.47 -1.85
N ASN A 113 6.67 -7.61 -0.84
CA ASN A 113 5.64 -6.62 -0.50
C ASN A 113 6.27 -5.30 -0.04
N TRP A 114 7.28 -5.35 0.83
CA TRP A 114 8.00 -4.15 1.28
C TRP A 114 8.62 -3.39 0.10
N PHE A 115 9.23 -4.09 -0.87
CA PHE A 115 9.83 -3.49 -2.05
C PHE A 115 8.79 -2.86 -2.97
N ALA A 116 7.69 -3.56 -3.25
CA ALA A 116 6.59 -3.04 -4.06
C ALA A 116 5.99 -1.77 -3.44
N GLN A 117 5.71 -1.77 -2.13
CA GLN A 117 5.22 -0.59 -1.41
C GLN A 117 6.23 0.56 -1.44
N THR A 118 7.53 0.27 -1.37
CA THR A 118 8.59 1.29 -1.43
C THR A 118 8.65 1.93 -2.83
N ILE A 119 8.49 1.16 -3.91
CA ILE A 119 8.35 1.70 -5.26
C ILE A 119 7.11 2.60 -5.35
N MET A 120 5.95 2.13 -4.87
CA MET A 120 4.72 2.94 -4.88
C MET A 120 4.86 4.24 -4.07
N MET A 121 5.50 4.16 -2.90
CA MET A 121 5.77 5.32 -2.05
C MET A 121 6.63 6.36 -2.76
N SER A 122 7.57 5.96 -3.63
CA SER A 122 8.41 6.91 -4.36
C SER A 122 7.62 7.88 -5.25
N GLN A 123 6.42 7.47 -5.68
CA GLN A 123 5.51 8.27 -6.50
C GLN A 123 4.66 9.26 -5.67
N SER A 124 4.46 8.99 -4.39
CA SER A 124 3.50 9.72 -3.55
C SER A 124 4.12 10.39 -2.31
N VAL A 125 5.38 10.10 -1.97
CA VAL A 125 6.03 10.59 -0.74
C VAL A 125 6.13 12.11 -0.65
N GLY A 126 6.19 12.80 -1.80
CA GLY A 126 6.17 14.27 -1.86
C GLY A 126 4.77 14.88 -1.82
N LEU A 127 3.73 14.07 -1.97
CA LEU A 127 2.35 14.54 -2.01
C LEU A 127 1.85 14.83 -0.60
N ARG A 128 1.15 15.95 -0.44
CA ARG A 128 0.40 16.24 0.76
C ARG A 128 -0.96 15.56 0.64
N ILE A 129 -1.22 14.60 1.51
CA ILE A 129 -2.53 13.93 1.58
C ILE A 129 -3.40 14.69 2.58
N GLY A 130 -4.60 15.06 2.15
CA GLY A 130 -5.58 15.78 2.97
C GLY A 130 -5.54 17.31 2.80
N THR A 131 -6.51 17.97 3.42
CA THR A 131 -6.68 19.43 3.40
C THR A 131 -6.43 19.99 4.80
N ARG A 132 -5.47 20.92 4.92
CA ARG A 132 -5.23 21.64 6.18
C ARG A 132 -6.32 22.70 6.39
N LEU A 133 -6.92 22.70 7.57
CA LEU A 133 -7.94 23.67 7.99
C LEU A 133 -7.29 24.82 8.77
N ALA A 134 -8.04 25.92 8.94
CA ALA A 134 -7.56 27.13 9.60
C ALA A 134 -7.09 26.92 11.05
N ASP A 135 -7.66 25.95 11.77
CA ASP A 135 -7.33 25.62 13.16
C ASP A 135 -6.16 24.62 13.29
N GLY A 136 -5.46 24.34 12.19
CA GLY A 136 -4.36 23.38 12.11
C GLY A 136 -4.79 21.92 11.93
N THR A 137 -6.08 21.60 12.02
CA THR A 137 -6.62 20.25 11.79
C THR A 137 -6.35 19.82 10.34
N MET A 138 -5.99 18.55 10.13
CA MET A 138 -5.91 17.95 8.80
C MET A 138 -7.18 17.14 8.51
N ARG A 139 -7.86 17.44 7.40
CA ARG A 139 -9.02 16.70 6.92
C ARG A 139 -8.58 15.71 5.83
N TYR A 140 -8.70 14.42 6.12
CA TYR A 140 -8.47 13.32 5.19
C TYR A 140 -9.80 12.78 4.64
N CYS A 141 -9.73 11.94 3.62
CA CYS A 141 -10.84 11.15 3.12
C CYS A 141 -10.56 9.67 3.40
N ASN A 142 -11.58 8.91 3.83
CA ASN A 142 -11.48 7.46 4.02
C ASN A 142 -12.83 6.79 3.74
N MET A 143 -12.83 5.47 3.63
CA MET A 143 -14.04 4.66 3.47
C MET A 143 -14.30 3.83 4.74
N THR A 144 -15.58 3.69 5.09
CA THR A 144 -16.04 2.71 6.09
C THR A 144 -17.06 1.78 5.44
N ASN A 145 -17.38 0.65 6.07
CA ASN A 145 -18.48 -0.20 5.60
C ASN A 145 -19.83 0.54 5.61
N GLY A 146 -19.96 1.62 6.40
CA GLY A 146 -21.15 2.45 6.48
C GLY A 146 -21.18 3.62 5.51
N GLY A 147 -20.18 3.76 4.64
CA GLY A 147 -20.06 4.84 3.65
C GLY A 147 -18.79 5.69 3.79
N PRO A 148 -18.55 6.61 2.84
CA PRO A 148 -17.35 7.44 2.79
C PRO A 148 -17.40 8.58 3.80
N VAL A 149 -16.25 8.88 4.41
CA VAL A 149 -16.12 9.85 5.49
C VAL A 149 -15.00 10.87 5.22
N PHE A 150 -15.22 12.10 5.64
CA PHE A 150 -14.10 12.97 5.99
C PHE A 150 -13.62 12.63 7.40
N VAL A 151 -12.32 12.47 7.56
CA VAL A 151 -11.66 12.18 8.85
C VAL A 151 -10.82 13.38 9.25
N TYR A 152 -11.15 13.96 10.39
CA TYR A 152 -10.46 15.14 10.91
C TYR A 152 -9.46 14.69 11.96
N VAL A 153 -8.19 15.03 11.77
CA VAL A 153 -7.08 14.62 12.64
C VAL A 153 -6.33 15.84 13.13
N LYS A 154 -6.07 15.89 14.43
CA LYS A 154 -5.27 16.91 15.08
C LYS A 154 -4.33 16.22 16.07
N ASP A 155 -3.06 16.58 16.06
CA ASP A 155 -2.02 16.03 16.94
C ASP A 155 -1.97 14.49 16.93
N GLY A 156 -2.10 13.88 15.75
CA GLY A 156 -2.09 12.43 15.57
C GLY A 156 -3.35 11.69 16.02
N LYS A 157 -4.40 12.41 16.47
CA LYS A 157 -5.66 11.82 16.95
C LYS A 157 -6.84 12.20 16.07
N ILE A 158 -7.72 11.23 15.80
CA ILE A 158 -8.99 11.50 15.12
C ILE A 158 -9.89 12.27 16.08
N VAL A 159 -10.28 13.49 15.69
CA VAL A 159 -11.20 14.32 16.48
C VAL A 159 -12.65 14.04 16.12
N ARG A 160 -12.96 13.89 14.82
CA ARG A 160 -14.30 13.56 14.31
C ARG A 160 -14.25 12.89 12.94
N MET A 161 -15.33 12.20 12.61
CA MET A 161 -15.63 11.69 11.27
C MET A 161 -17.00 12.24 10.84
N THR A 162 -17.15 12.63 9.57
CA THR A 162 -18.41 13.18 9.06
C THR A 162 -18.72 12.61 7.68
N PRO A 163 -19.99 12.65 7.22
CA PRO A 163 -20.28 12.54 5.80
C PRO A 163 -19.52 13.59 4.99
N ILE A 164 -19.43 13.37 3.68
CA ILE A 164 -18.76 14.25 2.74
C ILE A 164 -19.80 15.19 2.13
N ASN A 165 -19.61 16.49 2.31
CA ASN A 165 -20.30 17.50 1.52
C ASN A 165 -19.48 17.79 0.27
N PHE A 166 -20.10 17.74 -0.90
CA PHE A 166 -19.43 18.01 -2.17
C PHE A 166 -19.24 19.52 -2.35
N GLY A 167 -18.05 19.93 -2.75
CA GLY A 167 -17.65 21.31 -3.03
C GLY A 167 -18.20 21.82 -4.36
N ALA A 168 -17.85 23.06 -4.70
CA ALA A 168 -18.23 23.69 -5.96
C ALA A 168 -17.56 23.03 -7.17
N ASP A 169 -16.34 22.50 -6.98
CA ASP A 169 -15.53 21.89 -8.03
C ASP A 169 -15.92 20.42 -8.32
N ASP A 170 -16.80 19.84 -7.50
CA ASP A 170 -17.31 18.48 -7.71
C ASP A 170 -18.44 18.51 -8.77
N PRO A 171 -18.54 17.49 -9.66
CA PRO A 171 -19.58 17.42 -10.69
C PRO A 171 -21.02 17.59 -10.15
N GLN A 172 -21.92 18.10 -10.99
CA GLN A 172 -23.34 18.24 -10.63
C GLN A 172 -24.04 16.87 -10.55
N PRO A 173 -24.96 16.67 -9.59
CA PRO A 173 -25.75 15.45 -9.54
C PRO A 173 -26.68 15.36 -10.76
N TRP A 174 -27.10 14.14 -11.07
CA TRP A 174 -28.14 13.89 -12.08
C TRP A 174 -29.49 14.48 -11.65
N THR A 175 -30.38 14.74 -12.60
CA THR A 175 -31.75 15.21 -12.35
C THR A 175 -32.74 14.37 -13.14
N ILE A 176 -33.83 13.95 -12.51
CA ILE A 176 -34.95 13.26 -13.16
C ILE A 176 -36.14 14.22 -13.22
N GLU A 177 -36.73 14.39 -14.40
CA GLU A 177 -37.97 15.15 -14.59
C GLU A 177 -39.16 14.19 -14.67
N ALA A 178 -40.14 14.35 -13.78
CA ALA A 178 -41.33 13.50 -13.74
C ALA A 178 -42.53 14.27 -13.17
N ARG A 179 -43.71 14.11 -13.78
CA ARG A 179 -44.97 14.75 -13.34
C ARG A 179 -44.87 16.28 -13.18
N GLY A 180 -44.12 16.94 -14.07
CA GLY A 180 -43.90 18.39 -14.02
C GLY A 180 -42.94 18.85 -12.91
N LEU A 181 -42.27 17.94 -12.21
CA LEU A 181 -41.31 18.23 -11.14
C LEU A 181 -39.90 17.78 -11.53
N LYS A 182 -38.89 18.44 -10.96
CA LYS A 182 -37.46 18.07 -11.09
C LYS A 182 -36.96 17.51 -9.77
N PHE A 183 -36.40 16.30 -9.80
CA PHE A 183 -35.86 15.60 -8.64
C PHE A 183 -34.35 15.47 -8.78
N THR A 184 -33.62 16.09 -7.86
CA THR A 184 -32.15 16.13 -7.82
C THR A 184 -31.69 15.72 -6.42
N PRO A 185 -30.76 14.76 -6.27
CA PRO A 185 -30.30 14.33 -4.96
C PRO A 185 -29.46 15.42 -4.27
N PRO A 186 -29.37 15.40 -2.93
CA PRO A 186 -28.51 16.32 -2.19
C PRO A 186 -27.03 16.19 -2.58
N ARG A 187 -26.28 17.31 -2.56
CA ARG A 187 -24.82 17.34 -2.77
C ARG A 187 -24.02 16.89 -1.54
N LYS A 188 -24.35 15.72 -1.01
CA LYS A 188 -23.65 15.11 0.12
C LYS A 188 -23.78 13.61 0.12
N THR A 189 -22.83 12.95 0.77
CA THR A 189 -22.96 11.53 1.14
C THR A 189 -23.77 11.39 2.43
N THR A 190 -24.18 10.16 2.73
CA THR A 190 -24.81 9.77 3.99
C THR A 190 -24.03 8.61 4.60
N LEU A 191 -24.27 8.33 5.89
CA LEU A 191 -23.58 7.28 6.62
C LEU A 191 -24.57 6.41 7.40
N ALA A 192 -24.34 5.10 7.35
CA ALA A 192 -24.98 4.17 8.27
C ALA A 192 -24.52 4.42 9.72
N PRO A 193 -25.33 4.07 10.74
CA PRO A 193 -25.01 4.35 12.15
C PRO A 193 -23.66 3.82 12.62
N HIS A 194 -23.25 2.64 12.15
CA HIS A 194 -21.94 2.07 12.48
C HIS A 194 -20.77 2.82 11.83
N GLY A 195 -20.97 3.42 10.65
CA GLY A 195 -19.98 4.27 9.99
C GLY A 195 -19.78 5.62 10.71
N GLN A 196 -20.87 6.21 11.22
CA GLN A 196 -20.81 7.44 12.02
C GLN A 196 -19.98 7.27 13.30
N ASN A 197 -20.03 6.07 13.89
CA ASN A 197 -19.35 5.75 15.14
C ASN A 197 -18.01 5.04 14.94
N ALA A 198 -17.49 4.92 13.71
CA ALA A 198 -16.28 4.15 13.42
C ALA A 198 -15.04 4.57 14.26
N LYS A 199 -15.01 5.81 14.76
CA LYS A 199 -13.97 6.28 15.69
C LYS A 199 -13.88 5.44 16.98
N SER A 200 -15.00 4.98 17.53
CA SER A 200 -15.01 4.18 18.77
C SER A 200 -14.42 2.79 18.56
N ILE A 201 -14.55 2.23 17.35
CA ILE A 201 -13.94 0.95 16.97
C ILE A 201 -12.42 1.10 16.89
N VAL A 202 -11.93 2.20 16.28
CA VAL A 202 -10.49 2.47 16.16
C VAL A 202 -9.82 2.55 17.52
N TYR A 203 -10.45 3.23 18.48
CA TYR A 203 -9.94 3.45 19.83
C TYR A 203 -10.62 2.59 20.89
N SER A 204 -11.14 1.42 20.50
CA SER A 204 -11.77 0.50 21.45
C SER A 204 -10.77 0.03 22.51
N PRO A 205 -11.14 -0.04 23.80
CA PRO A 205 -10.30 -0.66 24.83
C PRO A 205 -10.05 -2.15 24.56
N ASP A 206 -10.92 -2.81 23.78
CA ASP A 206 -10.82 -4.22 23.42
C ASP A 206 -9.92 -4.47 22.19
N ARG A 207 -9.23 -3.43 21.71
CA ARG A 207 -8.35 -3.56 20.54
C ARG A 207 -7.14 -4.41 20.88
N LEU A 208 -6.88 -5.45 20.08
CA LEU A 208 -5.62 -6.19 20.13
C LEU A 208 -4.47 -5.30 19.64
N LEU A 209 -3.60 -4.87 20.56
CA LEU A 209 -2.49 -3.95 20.29
C LEU A 209 -1.16 -4.67 20.03
N TYR A 210 -1.04 -5.93 20.44
CA TYR A 210 0.18 -6.72 20.34
C TYR A 210 -0.17 -8.20 20.15
N PRO A 211 0.76 -9.01 19.60
CA PRO A 211 0.62 -10.45 19.54
C PRO A 211 0.46 -11.06 20.94
N MET A 212 -0.37 -12.09 21.02
CA MET A 212 -0.69 -12.80 22.26
C MET A 212 -0.69 -14.30 22.01
N LYS A 213 -0.11 -15.06 22.95
CA LYS A 213 -0.04 -16.54 22.92
C LYS A 213 -0.79 -17.11 24.12
N ARG A 214 -1.56 -18.18 23.90
CA ARG A 214 -2.25 -18.86 25.00
C ARG A 214 -1.22 -19.49 25.94
N VAL A 215 -1.38 -19.28 27.24
CA VAL A 215 -0.33 -19.60 28.25
C VAL A 215 0.09 -21.07 28.29
N ASP A 216 -0.81 -21.97 27.90
CA ASP A 216 -0.63 -23.43 27.95
C ASP A 216 -0.48 -24.06 26.56
N PHE A 217 -0.18 -23.25 25.54
CA PHE A 217 0.04 -23.73 24.18
C PHE A 217 1.53 -23.81 23.87
N ASP A 218 2.04 -25.04 23.83
CA ASP A 218 3.37 -25.35 23.30
C ASP A 218 3.25 -26.01 21.90
N PRO A 219 3.71 -25.35 20.81
CA PRO A 219 3.71 -25.94 19.47
C PRO A 219 4.50 -27.25 19.37
N SER A 220 5.56 -27.39 20.16
CA SER A 220 6.49 -28.52 20.12
C SER A 220 6.26 -29.54 21.24
N GLY A 221 5.24 -29.31 22.06
CA GLY A 221 4.91 -30.14 23.22
C GLY A 221 3.40 -30.25 23.42
N GLU A 222 2.96 -30.10 24.67
CA GLU A 222 1.55 -30.21 25.04
C GLU A 222 0.74 -29.00 24.54
N ARG A 223 -0.10 -29.24 23.53
CA ARG A 223 -0.89 -28.20 22.87
C ARG A 223 -2.18 -27.86 23.62
N ASN A 224 -2.59 -28.67 24.59
CA ASN A 224 -3.80 -28.50 25.41
C ASN A 224 -5.07 -28.00 24.67
N PRO A 225 -5.56 -28.68 23.60
CA PRO A 225 -6.72 -28.21 22.84
C PRO A 225 -8.00 -28.05 23.68
N GLN A 226 -8.17 -28.89 24.71
CA GLN A 226 -9.29 -28.89 25.66
C GLN A 226 -9.43 -27.60 26.50
N ASN A 227 -8.38 -26.76 26.49
CA ASN A 227 -8.31 -25.49 27.23
C ASN A 227 -8.56 -24.26 26.35
N ARG A 228 -8.83 -24.42 25.05
CA ARG A 228 -9.24 -23.31 24.17
C ARG A 228 -10.53 -22.67 24.70
N GLY A 229 -10.51 -21.35 24.88
CA GLY A 229 -11.63 -20.58 25.48
C GLY A 229 -11.66 -20.57 27.00
N LYS A 230 -10.68 -21.19 27.69
CA LYS A 230 -10.55 -21.21 29.16
C LYS A 230 -9.26 -20.56 29.62
N SER A 231 -8.13 -20.98 29.04
CA SER A 231 -6.81 -20.47 29.41
C SER A 231 -6.60 -19.03 28.91
N GLY A 232 -5.92 -18.23 29.72
CA GLY A 232 -5.56 -16.85 29.37
C GLY A 232 -4.42 -16.75 28.36
N TYR A 233 -3.92 -15.54 28.18
CA TYR A 233 -2.89 -15.21 27.19
C TYR A 233 -1.75 -14.41 27.80
N VAL A 234 -0.55 -14.61 27.26
CA VAL A 234 0.64 -13.79 27.51
C VAL A 234 0.96 -12.97 26.27
N ARG A 235 1.53 -11.78 26.48
CA ARG A 235 2.07 -10.98 25.38
C ARG A 235 3.35 -11.63 24.86
N ILE A 236 3.48 -11.69 23.54
CA ILE A 236 4.70 -12.14 22.85
C ILE A 236 5.15 -11.10 21.82
N SER A 237 6.34 -11.26 21.27
CA SER A 237 6.83 -10.40 20.18
C SER A 237 6.18 -10.77 18.85
N TRP A 238 6.31 -9.90 17.83
CA TRP A 238 5.90 -10.25 16.46
C TRP A 238 6.82 -11.32 15.85
N GLU A 239 8.10 -11.35 16.23
CA GLU A 239 9.06 -12.36 15.79
C GLU A 239 8.63 -13.75 16.28
N GLU A 240 8.39 -13.91 17.59
CA GLU A 240 7.90 -15.17 18.16
C GLU A 240 6.54 -15.59 17.59
N ALA A 241 5.69 -14.64 17.21
CA ALA A 241 4.36 -14.95 16.68
C ALA A 241 4.38 -15.46 15.23
N LEU A 242 5.44 -15.15 14.47
CA LEU A 242 5.57 -15.47 13.06
C LEU A 242 6.54 -16.64 12.80
N ASP A 243 7.42 -16.95 13.76
CA ASP A 243 8.29 -18.14 13.79
C ASP A 243 7.48 -19.44 14.04
#